data_AF-A0A853I674-F1
#
_entry.id   AF-A0A853I674-F1
#
_cell.length_a   1.000
_cell.length_b   1.000
_cell.length_c   1.000
_cell.angle_alpha   90.00
_cell.angle_beta   90.00
_cell.angle_gamma   90.00
#
_symmetry.space_group_name_H-M   'P 1'
#
loop_
_entity.id
_entity.type
_entity.pdbx_description
1 polymer ?
#
loop_
_entity_poly.entity_id
_entity_poly.type
_entity_poly.pdbx_seq_one_letter_code
_entity_poly.pdbx_strand_id
1 'polypeptide(L)' 'MSEINLTQRTFDMKFIRANEQVKDRYETMDPSSQQDMNDFITAINDAKNVSWAVNEQVKVRHEIIKNIINSIG' A
#
# COMPACT_ATOMS: atom_id res chain seq x y z
N MET A 1 13.40 -19.34 -2.44
CA MET A 1 12.39 -18.27 -2.55
C MET A 1 13.12 -16.95 -2.42
N SER A 2 13.05 -16.06 -3.41
CA SER A 2 13.84 -14.81 -3.43
C SER A 2 13.26 -13.74 -2.48
N GLU A 3 14.12 -12.86 -1.98
CA GLU A 3 13.77 -11.70 -1.13
C GLU A 3 12.68 -10.81 -1.75
N ILE A 4 12.60 -10.81 -3.08
CA ILE A 4 11.57 -10.13 -3.89
C ILE A 4 10.16 -10.59 -3.49
N ASN A 5 9.93 -11.89 -3.30
CA ASN A 5 8.62 -12.42 -2.91
C ASN A 5 8.25 -12.07 -1.47
N LEU A 6 9.24 -12.00 -0.56
CA LEU A 6 9.06 -11.58 0.83
C LEU A 6 8.67 -10.10 0.93
N THR A 7 9.35 -9.26 0.17
CA THR A 7 9.05 -7.83 0.09
C THR A 7 7.66 -7.59 -0.49
N GLN A 8 7.31 -8.28 -1.58
CA GLN A 8 5.96 -8.21 -2.18
C GLN A 8 4.88 -8.58 -1.15
N ARG A 9 5.02 -9.74 -0.52
CA ARG A 9 4.06 -10.22 0.49
C ARG A 9 3.91 -9.27 1.67
N THR A 10 5.00 -8.63 2.08
CA THR A 10 4.98 -7.62 3.16
C THR A 10 4.19 -6.37 2.75
N PHE A 11 4.37 -5.89 1.52
CA PHE A 11 3.60 -4.77 1.00
C PHE A 11 2.12 -5.11 0.82
N ASP A 12 1.81 -6.31 0.33
CA ASP A 12 0.43 -6.78 0.18
C ASP A 12 -0.28 -6.85 1.54
N MET A 13 0.38 -7.40 2.58
CA MET A 13 -0.17 -7.43 3.94
C MET A 13 -0.39 -6.03 4.51
N LYS A 14 0.53 -5.10 4.27
CA LYS A 14 0.37 -3.70 4.71
C LYS A 14 -0.79 -3.02 4.01
N PHE A 15 -0.98 -3.28 2.71
CA PHE A 15 -2.07 -2.72 1.92
C PHE A 15 -3.43 -3.26 2.37
N ILE A 16 -3.54 -4.58 2.58
CA ILE A 16 -4.76 -5.20 3.11
C ILE A 16 -5.11 -4.59 4.47
N ARG A 17 -4.15 -4.52 5.38
CA ARG A 17 -4.36 -3.94 6.73
C ARG A 17 -4.77 -2.48 6.68
N ALA A 18 -4.16 -1.67 5.82
CA ALA A 18 -4.52 -0.26 5.68
C ALA A 18 -5.95 -0.08 5.13
N ASN A 19 -6.36 -0.92 4.16
CA ASN A 19 -7.73 -0.90 3.65
C ASN A 19 -8.75 -1.37 4.70
N GLU A 20 -8.42 -2.39 5.49
CA GLU A 20 -9.27 -2.85 6.59
C GLU A 20 -9.46 -1.73 7.64
N GLN A 21 -8.40 -0.98 7.96
CA GLN A 21 -8.50 0.17 8.87
C GLN A 21 -9.37 1.29 8.31
N VAL A 22 -9.25 1.63 7.02
CA VAL A 22 -10.12 2.62 6.38
C VAL A 22 -11.58 2.17 6.43
N LYS A 23 -11.84 0.89 6.13
CA LYS A 23 -13.18 0.31 6.17
C LYS A 23 -13.76 0.35 7.59
N ASP A 24 -13.01 -0.11 8.58
CA ASP A 24 -13.42 -0.11 10.00
C ASP A 24 -13.78 1.31 10.45
N ARG A 25 -12.92 2.29 10.18
CA ARG A 25 -13.18 3.70 10.51
C ARG A 25 -14.41 4.26 9.80
N TYR A 26 -14.64 3.89 8.54
CA TYR A 26 -15.85 4.31 7.82
C TYR A 26 -17.13 3.71 8.43
N GLU A 27 -17.08 2.44 8.86
CA GLU A 27 -18.22 1.73 9.44
C GLU A 27 -18.53 2.18 10.87
N THR A 28 -17.52 2.62 11.63
CA THR A 28 -17.68 3.00 13.04
C THR A 28 -17.70 4.50 13.31
N MET A 29 -17.39 5.36 12.32
CA MET A 29 -17.31 6.81 12.56
C MET A 29 -18.69 7.40 12.87
N ASP A 30 -18.74 8.28 13.87
CA ASP A 30 -19.82 9.24 14.01
C ASP A 30 -19.54 10.43 13.06
N PRO A 31 -20.38 10.66 12.02
CA PRO A 31 -20.17 11.74 11.06
C PRO A 31 -20.32 13.14 11.68
N SER A 32 -20.83 13.25 12.91
CA SER A 32 -20.86 14.50 13.68
C SER A 32 -19.61 14.72 14.55
N SER A 33 -18.78 13.69 14.74
CA SER A 33 -17.52 13.75 15.48
C SER A 33 -16.38 14.22 14.58
N GLN A 34 -15.88 15.43 14.85
CA GLN A 34 -14.70 15.95 14.16
C GLN A 34 -13.47 15.06 14.37
N GLN A 35 -13.36 14.41 15.53
CA GLN A 35 -12.26 13.49 15.82
C GLN A 35 -12.33 12.26 14.92
N ASP A 36 -13.52 11.67 14.77
CA ASP A 36 -13.70 10.48 13.95
C ASP A 36 -13.45 10.79 12.46
N MET A 37 -13.86 11.97 12.01
CA MET A 37 -13.53 12.46 10.66
C MET A 37 -12.02 12.62 10.46
N ASN A 38 -11.29 13.18 11.44
CA ASN A 38 -9.85 13.33 11.37
C ASN A 38 -9.12 11.97 11.36
N ASP A 39 -9.60 11.02 12.16
CA ASP A 39 -9.06 9.66 12.23
C ASP A 39 -9.33 8.89 10.93
N PHE A 40 -10.51 9.06 10.34
CA PHE A 40 -10.83 8.51 9.02
C PHE A 40 -9.96 9.09 7.91
N ILE A 41 -9.76 10.42 7.88
CA ILE A 41 -8.87 11.08 6.90
C ILE A 41 -7.43 10.59 7.07
N THR A 42 -6.95 10.42 8.30
CA THR A 42 -5.62 9.89 8.60
C THR A 42 -5.47 8.46 8.05
N ALA A 43 -6.45 7.59 8.30
CA ALA A 43 -6.45 6.22 7.78
C ALA A 43 -6.42 6.19 6.23
N ILE A 44 -7.16 7.08 5.56
CA ILE A 44 -7.13 7.21 4.10
C ILE A 44 -5.72 7.60 3.61
N ASN A 45 -5.07 8.55 4.27
CA ASN A 45 -3.74 8.99 3.87
C ASN A 45 -2.68 7.89 4.06
N ASP A 46 -2.79 7.12 5.15
CA ASP A 46 -1.92 5.96 5.37
C ASP A 46 -2.11 4.88 4.30
N ALA A 47 -3.36 4.57 3.93
CA ALA A 47 -3.67 3.65 2.84
C ALA A 47 -3.12 4.13 1.48
N LYS A 48 -3.23 5.44 1.19
CA LYS A 48 -2.64 6.06 -0.02
C LYS A 48 -1.12 5.93 -0.05
N ASN A 49 -0.45 6.21 1.06
CA ASN A 49 1.01 6.12 1.16
C ASN A 49 1.50 4.68 0.95
N VAL A 50 0.80 3.69 1.52
CA VAL A 50 1.09 2.27 1.28
C VAL A 50 0.86 1.89 -0.18
N SER A 51 -0.25 2.34 -0.78
CA SER A 51 -0.54 2.11 -2.21
C SER A 51 0.52 2.71 -3.13
N TRP A 52 1.01 3.90 -2.83
CA TRP A 52 2.10 4.53 -3.58
C TRP A 52 3.40 3.75 -3.46
N ALA A 53 3.77 3.32 -2.25
CA ALA A 53 4.96 2.51 -2.02
C ALA A 53 4.92 1.15 -2.74
N VAL A 54 3.73 0.51 -2.80
CA VAL A 54 3.53 -0.72 -3.58
C VAL A 54 3.74 -0.46 -5.08
N ASN A 55 3.15 0.61 -5.61
CA ASN A 55 3.26 0.95 -7.03
C ASN A 55 4.70 1.27 -7.45
N GLU A 56 5.46 2.04 -6.66
CA GLU A 56 6.87 2.33 -6.94
C GLU A 56 7.72 1.04 -6.92
N GLN A 57 7.45 0.12 -6.00
CA GLN A 57 8.14 -1.18 -5.95
C GLN A 57 7.86 -2.05 -7.20
N VAL A 58 6.64 -2.03 -7.73
CA VAL A 58 6.31 -2.73 -8.99
C VAL A 58 7.04 -2.09 -10.16
N LYS A 59 7.10 -0.76 -10.24
CA LYS A 59 7.87 -0.05 -11.28
C LYS A 59 9.35 -0.38 -11.21
N VAL A 60 9.97 -0.31 -10.03
CA VAL A 60 11.40 -0.65 -9.84
C VAL A 60 11.68 -2.09 -10.27
N ARG A 61 10.81 -3.04 -9.90
CA ARG A 61 10.94 -4.44 -10.37
C ARG A 61 10.82 -4.55 -11.89
N HIS A 62 9.88 -3.84 -12.50
CA HIS A 62 9.71 -3.85 -13.95
C HIS A 62 10.94 -3.29 -14.67
N GLU A 63 11.51 -2.19 -14.17
CA GLU A 63 12.75 -1.61 -14.68
C GLU A 63 13.95 -2.54 -14.51
N ILE A 64 14.07 -3.23 -13.36
CA ILE A 64 15.12 -4.24 -13.15
C ILE A 64 14.98 -5.39 -14.16
N ILE A 65 13.76 -5.92 -14.35
CA ILE A 65 13.50 -7.00 -15.31
C ILE A 65 13.83 -6.55 -16.73
N LYS A 66 13.42 -5.34 -17.12
CA LYS A 66 13.71 -4.75 -18.42
C LYS A 66 15.21 -4.59 -18.66
N ASN A 67 15.95 -4.12 -17.65
CA ASN A 67 17.41 -3.98 -17.72
C ASN A 67 18.12 -5.33 -17.82
N ILE A 68 17.63 -6.37 -17.12
CA ILE A 68 18.15 -7.74 -17.24
C ILE A 68 17.94 -8.25 -18.67
N ILE A 69 16.73 -8.12 -19.22
CA ILE A 69 16.43 -8.55 -20.60
C ILE A 69 17.33 -7.83 -21.61
N ASN A 70 17.47 -6.50 -21.47
CA ASN A 70 18.34 -5.70 -22.33
C ASN A 70 19.84 -5.99 -22.17
N SER A 71 20.25 -6.62 -21.07
CA SER A 71 21.66 -7.01 -20.84
C SER A 71 22.01 -8.40 -21.38
N ILE A 72 20.99 -9.19 -21.73
CA ILE A 72 21.14 -10.56 -22.25
C ILE A 72 20.96 -10.59 -23.79
N GLY A 73 20.24 -9.61 -24.35
CA GLY A 73 20.10 -9.41 -25.81
C GLY A 73 21.22 -8.55 -26.38
#